data_AF-A0A127P6D8-F1
#
_entry.id   AF-A0A127P6D8-F1
#
_cell.length_a   1.000
_cell.length_b   1.000
_cell.length_c   1.000
_cell.angle_alpha   90.00
_cell.angle_beta   90.00
_cell.angle_gamma   90.00
#
_symmetry.space_group_name_H-M   'P 1'
#
loop_
_entity.id
_entity.type
_entity.pdbx_description
1 polymer ?
#
loop_
_entity_poly.entity_id
_entity_poly.type
_entity_poly.pdbx_seq_one_letter_code
_entity_poly.pdbx_strand_id
1 'polypeptide(L)'
;MLAQHEEIEQALVMVREDSPGEKRLVAYVVARQQQGAQGHDALLHEQLRQHLASQLPEYMVPAAIVVLERLPLNANGKVERRALPVPQWQGQAQYLAPSNALQRTLVQIYAQVLHVPEQQLSVNDSFFELGGDSIGSIRVVGLARKAGLVITPREVFEHRSVAGLARVARAVQEVGEVLEEEPQGMLELTPIMRWQLGGGAT
;
A
#
# COMPACT_ATOMS: atom_id res chain seq x y z
N MET A 1 9.99 -1.99 -18.72
CA MET A 1 9.67 -1.67 -17.32
C MET A 1 10.76 -2.08 -16.33
N LEU A 2 11.24 -3.34 -16.24
CA LEU A 2 12.50 -3.64 -15.51
C LEU A 2 13.63 -4.07 -16.46
N ALA A 3 13.37 -5.07 -17.31
CA ALA A 3 14.32 -5.53 -18.33
C ALA A 3 14.61 -4.52 -19.46
N GLN A 4 13.95 -3.35 -19.43
CA GLN A 4 14.21 -2.23 -20.35
C GLN A 4 15.10 -1.16 -19.72
N HIS A 5 15.40 -1.25 -18.42
CA HIS A 5 16.33 -0.34 -17.77
C HIS A 5 17.74 -0.67 -18.23
N GLU A 6 18.53 0.35 -18.59
CA GLU A 6 19.83 0.17 -19.26
C GLU A 6 20.83 -0.62 -18.41
N GLU A 7 20.73 -0.50 -17.10
CA GLU A 7 21.60 -1.18 -16.13
C GLU A 7 21.16 -2.62 -15.81
N ILE A 8 20.03 -3.11 -16.35
CA ILE A 8 19.49 -4.43 -16.04
C ILE A 8 19.74 -5.41 -17.19
N GLU A 9 20.42 -6.51 -16.89
CA GLU A 9 20.64 -7.62 -17.82
C GLU A 9 19.47 -8.58 -17.82
N GLN A 10 19.01 -8.98 -16.64
CA GLN A 10 17.90 -9.91 -16.45
C GLN A 10 17.01 -9.45 -15.30
N ALA A 11 15.70 -9.68 -15.44
CA ALA A 11 14.73 -9.39 -14.39
C ALA A 11 13.69 -10.50 -14.28
N LEU A 12 13.34 -10.89 -13.06
CA LEU A 12 12.25 -11.78 -12.72
C LEU A 12 11.41 -11.14 -11.62
N VAL A 13 10.11 -10.95 -11.87
CA VAL A 13 9.17 -10.47 -10.86
C VAL A 13 8.25 -11.61 -10.45
N MET A 14 8.04 -11.80 -9.16
CA MET A 14 7.10 -12.80 -8.64
C MET A 14 6.43 -12.34 -7.35
N VAL A 15 5.24 -12.86 -7.09
CA VAL A 15 4.61 -12.76 -5.78
C VAL A 15 5.25 -13.78 -4.85
N ARG A 16 5.73 -13.32 -3.70
CA ARG A 16 6.16 -14.18 -2.58
C ARG A 16 5.19 -14.05 -1.42
N GLU A 17 5.05 -15.14 -0.68
CA GLU A 17 4.33 -15.21 0.59
C GLU A 17 5.28 -15.85 1.59
N ASP A 18 6.16 -15.03 2.18
CA ASP A 18 7.16 -15.50 3.15
C ASP A 18 6.59 -15.57 4.58
N SER A 19 5.45 -14.90 4.84
CA SER A 19 4.62 -15.02 6.05
C SER A 19 3.17 -15.33 5.66
N PRO A 20 2.41 -16.13 6.44
CA PRO A 20 1.05 -16.51 6.10
C PRO A 20 0.13 -15.29 5.86
N GLY A 21 -0.48 -15.22 4.68
CA GLY A 21 -1.39 -14.14 4.29
C GLY A 21 -0.72 -12.87 3.75
N GLU A 22 0.61 -12.74 3.84
CA GLU A 22 1.33 -11.56 3.36
C GLU A 22 1.93 -11.79 1.97
N LYS A 23 1.16 -11.48 0.92
CA LYS A 23 1.60 -11.57 -0.46
C LYS A 23 2.25 -10.27 -0.92
N ARG A 24 3.51 -10.32 -1.31
CA ARG A 24 4.29 -9.15 -1.75
C ARG A 24 4.94 -9.41 -3.10
N LEU A 25 4.97 -8.40 -3.97
CA LEU A 25 5.73 -8.45 -5.22
C LEU A 25 7.22 -8.27 -4.91
N VAL A 26 8.04 -9.16 -5.43
CA VAL A 26 9.51 -9.12 -5.30
C VAL A 26 10.12 -9.19 -6.69
N ALA A 27 11.06 -8.29 -6.97
CA ALA A 27 11.85 -8.29 -8.19
C ALA A 27 13.26 -8.79 -7.91
N TYR A 28 13.68 -9.80 -8.66
CA TYR A 28 15.06 -10.27 -8.71
C TYR A 28 15.70 -9.75 -9.98
N VAL A 29 16.78 -8.99 -9.84
CA VAL A 29 17.45 -8.36 -10.98
C VAL A 29 18.91 -8.73 -11.02
N VAL A 30 19.43 -8.90 -12.24
CA VAL A 30 20.86 -9.02 -12.51
C VAL A 30 21.29 -7.73 -13.17
N ALA A 31 22.19 -7.00 -12.52
CA ALA A 31 22.73 -5.76 -13.07
C ALA A 31 23.79 -6.07 -14.13
N ARG A 32 23.80 -5.33 -15.25
CA ARG A 32 24.93 -5.32 -16.18
C ARG A 32 26.12 -4.74 -15.42
N GLN A 33 27.20 -5.51 -15.27
CA GLN A 33 28.36 -5.11 -14.46
C GLN A 33 28.76 -3.63 -14.65
N GLN A 34 28.74 -2.86 -13.56
CA GLN A 34 29.50 -1.63 -13.42
C GLN A 34 30.60 -1.91 -12.39
N GLN A 35 31.86 -1.84 -12.83
CA GLN A 35 33.01 -2.10 -11.98
C GLN A 35 33.12 -1.05 -10.86
N GLY A 36 33.14 -1.48 -9.60
CA GLY A 36 33.95 -0.83 -8.57
C GLY A 36 33.29 0.11 -7.54
N ALA A 37 31.97 0.16 -7.38
CA ALA A 37 31.37 1.07 -6.39
C ALA A 37 30.63 0.31 -5.27
N GLN A 38 31.23 0.29 -4.07
CA GLN A 38 30.48 -0.04 -2.86
C GLN A 38 29.35 0.97 -2.67
N GLY A 39 28.11 0.50 -2.52
CA GLY A 39 26.90 1.34 -2.46
C GLY A 39 26.09 1.44 -3.77
N HIS A 40 26.54 0.79 -4.86
CA HIS A 40 25.79 0.79 -6.13
C HIS A 40 24.40 0.15 -5.99
N ASP A 41 24.27 -0.93 -5.22
CA ASP A 41 23.00 -1.66 -5.09
C ASP A 41 21.88 -0.81 -4.47
N ALA A 42 22.22 0.06 -3.50
CA ALA A 42 21.24 0.94 -2.85
C ALA A 42 20.80 2.10 -3.77
N LEU A 43 21.73 2.66 -4.56
CA LEU A 43 21.42 3.69 -5.55
C LEU A 43 20.58 3.11 -6.69
N LEU A 44 20.97 1.93 -7.19
CA LEU A 44 20.23 1.18 -8.21
C LEU A 44 18.82 0.83 -7.73
N HIS A 45 18.68 0.40 -6.47
CA HIS A 45 17.38 0.11 -5.87
C HIS A 45 16.43 1.31 -5.94
N GLU A 46 16.87 2.48 -5.49
CA GLU A 46 16.03 3.69 -5.50
C GLU A 46 15.72 4.18 -6.92
N GLN A 47 16.70 4.13 -7.83
CA GLN A 47 16.51 4.49 -9.24
C GLN A 47 15.48 3.59 -9.93
N LEU A 48 15.56 2.26 -9.73
CA LEU A 48 14.62 1.30 -10.28
C LEU A 48 13.21 1.51 -9.71
N ARG A 49 13.11 1.78 -8.40
CA ARG A 49 11.82 2.06 -7.74
C ARG A 49 11.16 3.31 -8.32
N GLN A 50 11.92 4.40 -8.48
CA GLN A 50 11.43 5.63 -9.10
C GLN A 50 11.04 5.44 -10.56
N HIS A 51 11.85 4.71 -11.32
CA HIS A 51 11.56 4.39 -12.72
C HIS A 51 10.23 3.63 -12.84
N LEU A 52 10.01 2.62 -12.00
CA LEU A 52 8.76 1.87 -11.98
C LEU A 52 7.58 2.70 -11.53
N ALA A 53 7.72 3.48 -10.46
CA ALA A 53 6.65 4.35 -9.96
C ALA A 53 6.20 5.42 -10.99
N SER A 54 7.08 5.81 -11.92
CA SER A 54 6.73 6.76 -12.99
C SER A 54 5.86 6.15 -14.11
N GLN A 55 5.85 4.82 -14.24
CA GLN A 55 5.22 4.09 -15.36
C GLN A 55 4.15 3.11 -14.92
N LEU A 56 4.11 2.75 -13.64
CA LEU A 56 3.23 1.76 -13.07
C LEU A 56 2.39 2.34 -11.94
N PRO A 57 1.14 1.88 -11.79
CA PRO A 57 0.43 2.04 -10.53
C PRO A 57 1.24 1.45 -9.38
N GLU A 58 1.15 2.07 -8.20
CA GLU A 58 2.04 1.72 -7.10
C GLU A 58 1.90 0.28 -6.61
N TYR A 59 0.71 -0.31 -6.67
CA TYR A 59 0.48 -1.72 -6.30
C TYR A 59 1.21 -2.71 -7.23
N MET A 60 1.74 -2.25 -8.38
CA MET A 60 2.58 -3.05 -9.28
C MET A 60 4.09 -2.80 -9.05
N VAL A 61 4.45 -1.83 -8.19
CA VAL A 61 5.84 -1.58 -7.81
C VAL A 61 6.25 -2.67 -6.80
N PRO A 62 7.33 -3.44 -7.06
CA PRO A 62 7.80 -4.47 -6.14
C PRO A 62 8.15 -3.89 -4.77
N ALA A 63 7.74 -4.57 -3.71
CA ALA A 63 8.02 -4.20 -2.32
C ALA A 63 9.49 -4.45 -1.94
N ALA A 64 10.20 -5.30 -2.70
CA ALA A 64 11.64 -5.49 -2.57
C ALA A 64 12.27 -5.74 -3.94
N ILE A 65 13.46 -5.17 -4.16
CA ILE A 65 14.31 -5.45 -5.31
C ILE A 65 15.60 -6.10 -4.80
N VAL A 66 15.85 -7.34 -5.23
CA VAL A 66 17.02 -8.13 -4.85
C VAL A 66 17.97 -8.18 -6.04
N VAL A 67 19.15 -7.59 -5.89
CA VAL A 67 20.22 -7.66 -6.89
C VAL A 67 20.97 -8.98 -6.73
N LEU A 68 21.13 -9.72 -7.83
CA LEU A 68 21.85 -10.99 -7.89
C LEU A 68 22.97 -10.89 -8.91
N GLU A 69 24.07 -11.63 -8.68
CA GLU A 69 25.10 -11.81 -9.70
C GLU A 69 24.59 -12.60 -10.90
N ARG A 70 23.68 -13.55 -10.67
CA ARG A 70 23.01 -14.35 -11.71
C ARG A 70 21.72 -14.97 -11.18
N LEU A 71 20.77 -15.25 -12.06
CA LEU A 71 19.59 -16.04 -11.70
C LEU A 71 19.97 -17.52 -11.50
N PRO A 72 19.49 -18.19 -10.43
CA PRO A 72 19.69 -19.63 -10.26
C PRO A 72 18.89 -20.39 -11.31
N LEU A 73 19.52 -21.35 -11.99
CA LEU A 73 18.90 -22.15 -13.04
C LEU A 73 18.91 -23.63 -12.64
N ASN A 74 17.84 -24.36 -12.97
CA ASN A 74 17.79 -25.81 -12.85
C ASN A 74 18.57 -26.50 -13.99
N ALA A 75 18.65 -27.84 -13.94
CA ALA A 75 19.34 -28.65 -14.95
C ALA A 75 18.83 -28.45 -16.40
N ASN A 76 17.61 -27.92 -16.57
CA ASN A 76 17.00 -27.62 -17.87
C ASN A 76 17.19 -26.16 -18.29
N GLY A 77 17.99 -25.37 -17.58
CA GLY A 77 18.23 -23.95 -17.86
C GLY A 77 17.06 -23.02 -17.51
N LYS A 78 16.04 -23.49 -16.78
CA LYS A 78 14.92 -22.65 -16.31
C LYS A 78 15.22 -22.10 -14.93
N VAL A 79 14.71 -20.91 -14.63
CA VAL A 79 14.91 -20.29 -13.31
C VAL A 79 14.37 -21.18 -12.19
N GLU A 80 15.23 -21.53 -11.25
CA GLU A 80 14.90 -22.32 -10.07
C GLU A 80 14.39 -21.41 -8.96
N ARG A 81 13.08 -21.14 -8.98
CA ARG A 81 12.42 -20.19 -8.06
C ARG A 81 12.64 -20.52 -6.58
N ARG A 82 12.84 -21.79 -6.23
CA ARG A 82 13.09 -22.26 -4.86
C ARG A 82 14.49 -21.89 -4.35
N ALA A 83 15.45 -21.68 -5.26
CA ALA A 83 16.81 -21.29 -4.94
C ALA A 83 16.98 -19.76 -4.89
N LEU A 84 15.93 -18.99 -5.16
CA LEU A 84 15.98 -17.53 -5.05
C LEU A 84 16.07 -17.12 -3.58
N PRO A 85 17.02 -16.23 -3.23
CA PRO A 85 17.17 -15.79 -1.84
C PRO A 85 15.91 -15.08 -1.36
N VAL A 86 15.62 -15.26 -0.06
CA VAL A 86 14.56 -14.52 0.61
C VAL A 86 14.99 -13.05 0.65
N PRO A 87 14.18 -12.09 0.17
CA PRO A 87 14.52 -10.68 0.27
C PRO A 87 14.67 -10.31 1.74
N GLN A 88 15.72 -9.55 2.05
CA GLN A 88 15.70 -8.78 3.27
C GLN A 88 14.63 -7.71 3.08
N TRP A 89 13.51 -7.87 3.76
CA TRP A 89 12.50 -6.83 3.81
C TRP A 89 13.15 -5.62 4.50
N GLN A 90 13.70 -4.70 3.72
CA GLN A 90 14.13 -3.38 4.16
C GLN A 90 12.86 -2.62 4.55
N GLY A 91 12.31 -2.98 5.71
CA GLY A 91 10.91 -2.75 6.02
C GLY A 91 10.49 -3.30 7.39
N GLN A 92 11.43 -3.55 8.29
CA GLN A 92 11.20 -2.99 9.61
C GLN A 92 11.68 -1.55 9.52
N ALA A 93 10.82 -0.66 8.99
CA ALA A 93 10.93 0.73 9.38
C ALA A 93 11.08 0.69 10.90
N GLN A 94 12.14 1.31 11.45
CA GLN A 94 12.35 1.33 12.89
C GLN A 94 11.01 1.68 13.53
N TYR A 95 10.55 0.85 14.46
CA TYR A 95 9.26 1.09 15.09
C TYR A 95 9.27 2.49 15.71
N LEU A 96 8.51 3.40 15.10
CA LEU A 96 8.26 4.74 15.61
C LEU A 96 6.87 4.76 16.25
N ALA A 97 6.87 4.91 17.56
CA ALA A 97 5.65 5.06 18.34
C ALA A 97 4.94 6.40 18.01
N PRO A 98 3.60 6.47 18.16
CA PRO A 98 2.86 7.70 18.00
C PRO A 98 3.28 8.76 19.02
N SER A 99 3.65 9.93 18.53
CA SER A 99 4.20 11.05 19.32
C SER A 99 3.16 12.01 19.88
N ASN A 100 1.92 11.97 19.36
CA ASN A 100 0.84 12.89 19.76
C ASN A 100 -0.54 12.20 19.78
N ALA A 101 -1.55 12.90 20.30
CA ALA A 101 -2.90 12.37 20.45
C ALA A 101 -3.53 11.98 19.09
N LEU A 102 -3.38 12.82 18.06
CA LEU A 102 -3.89 12.57 16.72
C LEU A 102 -3.32 11.27 16.13
N GLN A 103 -2.00 11.08 16.22
CA GLN A 103 -1.34 9.86 15.76
C GLN A 103 -1.81 8.64 16.54
N ARG A 104 -2.01 8.74 17.87
CA ARG A 104 -2.55 7.63 18.67
C ARG A 104 -3.94 7.22 18.20
N THR A 105 -4.83 8.19 17.96
CA THR A 105 -6.18 7.91 17.43
C THR A 105 -6.11 7.23 16.05
N LEU A 106 -5.24 7.70 15.16
CA LEU A 106 -5.07 7.10 13.84
C LEU A 106 -4.46 5.68 13.90
N VAL A 107 -3.50 5.43 14.79
CA VAL A 107 -2.97 4.07 15.04
C VAL A 107 -4.08 3.13 15.50
N GLN A 108 -4.93 3.55 16.44
CA GLN A 108 -6.06 2.75 16.92
C GLN A 108 -7.03 2.39 15.79
N ILE A 109 -7.35 3.37 14.93
CA ILE A 109 -8.21 3.15 13.76
C ILE A 109 -7.57 2.15 12.80
N TYR A 110 -6.27 2.29 12.52
CA TYR A 110 -5.53 1.37 11.66
C TYR A 110 -5.52 -0.05 12.23
N ALA A 111 -5.18 -0.20 13.52
CA ALA A 111 -5.19 -1.48 14.23
C ALA A 111 -6.54 -2.17 14.12
N GLN A 112 -7.64 -1.43 14.32
CA GLN A 112 -8.99 -1.96 14.23
C GLN A 112 -9.37 -2.41 12.82
N VAL A 113 -8.94 -1.69 11.79
CA VAL A 113 -9.28 -2.01 10.40
C VAL A 113 -8.43 -3.16 9.85
N LEU A 114 -7.14 -3.16 10.18
CA LEU A 114 -6.16 -4.16 9.72
C LEU A 114 -6.16 -5.43 10.60
N HIS A 115 -6.81 -5.38 11.77
CA HIS A 115 -6.84 -6.47 12.77
C HIS A 115 -5.44 -6.84 13.27
N VAL A 116 -4.58 -5.84 13.44
CA VAL A 116 -3.22 -5.99 13.98
C VAL A 116 -3.09 -5.31 15.34
N PRO A 117 -2.25 -5.80 16.26
CA PRO A 117 -2.03 -5.13 17.55
C PRO A 117 -1.45 -3.73 17.37
N GLU A 118 -1.96 -2.74 18.10
CA GLU A 118 -1.48 -1.34 18.04
C GLU A 118 0.03 -1.22 18.29
N GLN A 119 0.59 -2.06 19.15
CA GLN A 119 2.01 -2.05 19.53
C GLN A 119 2.93 -2.53 18.39
N GLN A 120 2.37 -3.14 17.34
CA GLN A 120 3.10 -3.58 16.16
C GLN A 120 3.01 -2.59 15.00
N LEU A 121 2.21 -1.52 15.15
CA LEU A 121 2.05 -0.47 14.14
C LEU A 121 2.99 0.71 14.43
N SER A 122 3.94 0.94 13.54
CA SER A 122 4.68 2.19 13.49
C SER A 122 3.87 3.28 12.79
N VAL A 123 4.07 4.54 13.18
CA VAL A 123 3.43 5.68 12.51
C VAL A 123 3.80 5.83 11.03
N ASN A 124 4.92 5.23 10.59
CA ASN A 124 5.37 5.29 9.20
C ASN A 124 4.95 4.07 8.38
N ASP A 125 4.32 3.07 8.99
CA ASP A 125 3.89 1.89 8.25
C ASP A 125 2.81 2.26 7.24
N SER A 126 2.96 1.75 6.02
CA SER A 126 1.98 1.92 4.96
C SER A 126 0.77 1.04 5.21
N PHE A 127 -0.41 1.63 5.27
CA PHE A 127 -1.70 0.95 5.41
C PHE A 127 -1.85 -0.19 4.39
N PHE A 128 -1.42 0.04 3.15
CA PHE A 128 -1.58 -0.92 2.05
C PHE A 128 -0.53 -2.04 2.08
N GLU A 129 0.68 -1.77 2.60
CA GLU A 129 1.70 -2.80 2.79
C GLU A 129 1.31 -3.77 3.93
N LEU A 130 0.56 -3.26 4.91
CA LEU A 130 -0.01 -4.04 6.01
C LEU A 130 -1.32 -4.77 5.64
N GLY A 131 -1.67 -4.84 4.35
CA GLY A 131 -2.85 -5.55 3.86
C GLY A 131 -4.14 -4.73 3.82
N GLY A 132 -4.05 -3.40 3.97
CA GLY A 132 -5.17 -2.49 3.76
C GLY A 132 -5.62 -2.43 2.30
N ASP A 133 -6.93 -2.27 2.09
CA ASP A 133 -7.52 -2.18 0.75
C ASP A 133 -8.48 -0.98 0.64
N SER A 134 -9.24 -0.92 -0.46
CA SER A 134 -10.22 0.15 -0.69
C SER A 134 -11.37 0.14 0.32
N ILE A 135 -11.84 -1.03 0.74
CA ILE A 135 -12.91 -1.17 1.74
C ILE A 135 -12.38 -0.74 3.11
N GLY A 136 -11.16 -1.17 3.45
CA GLY A 136 -10.43 -0.74 4.63
C GLY A 136 -10.27 0.79 4.67
N SER A 137 -9.93 1.41 3.54
CA SER A 137 -9.81 2.87 3.43
C SER A 137 -11.13 3.59 3.75
N ILE A 138 -12.26 3.06 3.27
CA ILE A 138 -13.60 3.59 3.60
C ILE A 138 -13.91 3.43 5.09
N ARG A 139 -13.56 2.28 5.68
CA ARG A 139 -13.73 2.02 7.12
C ARG A 139 -12.87 2.98 7.97
N VAL A 140 -11.62 3.22 7.58
CA VAL A 140 -10.72 4.18 8.21
C VAL A 140 -11.36 5.57 8.23
N VAL A 141 -11.89 6.03 7.09
CA VAL A 141 -12.58 7.33 7.00
C VAL A 141 -13.80 7.41 7.91
N GLY A 142 -14.62 6.35 7.94
CA GLY A 142 -15.79 6.29 8.82
C GLY A 142 -15.44 6.35 10.31
N LEU A 143 -14.42 5.61 10.73
CA LEU A 143 -13.94 5.60 12.11
C LEU A 143 -13.25 6.92 12.50
N ALA A 144 -12.46 7.50 11.59
CA ALA A 144 -11.84 8.80 11.80
C ALA A 144 -12.91 9.89 11.99
N ARG A 145 -13.97 9.87 11.19
CA ARG A 145 -15.10 10.81 11.35
C ARG A 145 -15.78 10.65 12.72
N LYS A 146 -16.00 9.42 13.19
CA LYS A 146 -16.53 9.16 14.55
C LYS A 146 -15.59 9.67 15.64
N ALA A 147 -14.28 9.71 15.38
CA ALA A 147 -13.27 10.27 16.26
C ALA A 147 -13.09 11.79 16.08
N GLY A 148 -13.96 12.48 15.34
CA GLY A 148 -13.90 13.93 15.13
C GLY A 148 -12.87 14.38 14.09
N LEU A 149 -12.39 13.47 13.24
CA LEU A 149 -11.39 13.74 12.20
C LEU A 149 -12.00 13.67 10.80
N VAL A 150 -11.71 14.67 9.97
CA VAL A 150 -12.08 14.70 8.56
C VAL A 150 -10.87 14.31 7.71
N ILE A 151 -10.96 13.11 7.16
CA ILE A 151 -10.06 12.58 6.12
C ILE A 151 -10.91 11.97 5.00
N THR A 152 -10.38 11.93 3.80
CA THR A 152 -11.02 11.36 2.61
C THR A 152 -10.35 10.05 2.19
N PRO A 153 -11.04 9.15 1.47
CA PRO A 153 -10.41 7.93 0.96
C PRO A 153 -9.19 8.24 0.09
N ARG A 154 -9.26 9.32 -0.70
CA ARG A 154 -8.14 9.80 -1.53
C ARG A 154 -6.91 10.14 -0.67
N GLU A 155 -7.10 10.86 0.43
CA GLU A 155 -6.00 11.20 1.35
C GLU A 155 -5.39 9.95 2.01
N VAL A 156 -6.19 8.91 2.29
CA VAL A 156 -5.65 7.61 2.76
C VAL A 156 -4.74 6.98 1.71
N PHE A 157 -5.15 7.00 0.44
CA PHE A 157 -4.34 6.51 -0.68
C PHE A 157 -3.07 7.32 -0.94
N GLU A 158 -3.13 8.64 -0.82
CA GLU A 158 -2.00 9.53 -1.08
C GLU A 158 -0.98 9.55 0.06
N HIS A 159 -1.44 9.47 1.32
CA HIS A 159 -0.56 9.64 2.48
C HIS A 159 -0.18 8.35 3.19
N ARG A 160 -1.00 7.29 3.08
CA ARG A 160 -0.76 5.88 3.43
C ARG A 160 -0.36 5.49 4.84
N SER A 161 0.35 6.34 5.57
CA SER A 161 0.80 6.09 6.92
C SER A 161 0.07 7.00 7.90
N VAL A 162 0.12 6.63 9.18
CA VAL A 162 -0.43 7.47 10.25
C VAL A 162 0.25 8.83 10.29
N ALA A 163 1.59 8.89 10.14
CA ALA A 163 2.34 10.13 10.10
C ALA A 163 1.97 10.98 8.87
N GLY A 164 1.72 10.34 7.73
CA GLY A 164 1.22 10.99 6.53
C GLY A 164 -0.17 11.61 6.75
N LEU A 165 -1.13 10.80 7.19
CA LEU A 165 -2.51 11.23 7.43
C LEU A 165 -2.62 12.31 8.50
N ALA A 166 -1.82 12.22 9.57
CA ALA A 166 -1.83 13.21 10.64
C ALA A 166 -1.49 14.63 10.15
N ARG A 167 -0.78 14.78 9.03
CA ARG A 167 -0.47 16.10 8.45
C ARG A 167 -1.65 16.76 7.73
N VAL A 168 -2.60 15.97 7.26
CA VAL A 168 -3.74 16.46 6.45
C VAL A 168 -5.09 16.30 7.15
N ALA A 169 -5.14 15.51 8.21
CA ALA A 169 -6.34 15.33 9.02
C ALA A 169 -6.78 16.66 9.62
N ARG A 170 -8.06 16.99 9.41
CA ARG A 170 -8.69 18.20 9.95
C ARG A 170 -9.64 17.82 11.06
N ALA A 171 -9.84 18.70 12.04
CA ALA A 171 -10.95 18.54 12.98
C ALA A 171 -12.28 18.76 12.24
N VAL A 172 -13.29 17.99 12.60
CA VAL A 172 -14.66 18.24 12.18
C VAL A 172 -15.10 19.61 12.74
N GLN A 173 -15.44 20.55 11.85
CA GLN A 173 -16.24 21.71 12.24
C GLN A 173 -17.70 21.27 12.24
N GLU A 174 -18.43 21.58 13.32
CA GLU A 174 -19.81 21.19 13.64
C GLU A 174 -20.51 20.35 12.56
N VAL A 175 -20.63 19.04 12.80
CA VAL A 175 -21.54 18.20 12.00
C VAL A 175 -22.94 18.72 12.31
N GLY A 176 -23.63 19.27 11.31
CA GLY A 176 -25.06 19.53 11.43
C GLY A 176 -25.75 18.27 11.93
N GLU A 177 -26.57 18.41 12.97
CA GLU A 177 -27.35 17.31 13.54
C GLU A 177 -27.95 16.47 12.42
N VAL A 178 -27.64 15.18 12.41
CA VAL A 178 -28.45 14.22 11.65
C VAL A 178 -29.76 14.14 12.43
N LEU A 179 -30.72 14.97 12.04
CA LEU A 179 -32.08 14.88 12.55
C LEU A 179 -32.61 13.51 12.12
N GLU A 180 -32.90 12.65 13.09
CA GLU A 180 -33.73 11.47 12.88
C GLU A 180 -35.15 11.96 12.57
N GLU A 181 -35.38 12.39 11.34
CA GLU A 181 -36.73 12.63 10.85
C GLU A 181 -37.37 11.28 10.53
N GLU A 182 -38.47 10.96 11.20
CA GLU A 182 -39.36 9.87 10.82
C GLU A 182 -39.74 10.05 9.34
N PRO A 183 -39.35 9.12 8.44
CA PRO A 183 -39.51 9.33 7.01
C PRO A 183 -41.00 9.40 6.65
N GLN A 184 -41.50 10.60 6.41
CA GLN A 184 -42.89 10.87 6.07
C GLN A 184 -42.98 11.35 4.62
N GLY A 185 -43.45 10.47 3.73
CA GLY A 185 -43.70 10.80 2.32
C GLY A 185 -43.21 9.74 1.35
N MET A 186 -43.51 9.93 0.06
CA MET A 186 -42.93 9.11 -1.01
C MET A 186 -41.47 9.52 -1.22
N LEU A 187 -40.55 8.57 -1.09
CA LEU A 187 -39.14 8.78 -1.40
C LEU A 187 -38.96 8.75 -2.92
N GLU A 188 -38.39 9.83 -3.47
CA GLU A 188 -37.95 9.84 -4.85
C GLU A 188 -36.93 8.72 -5.09
N LEU A 189 -37.12 7.96 -6.16
CA LEU A 189 -36.22 6.86 -6.49
C LEU A 189 -34.81 7.40 -6.72
N THR A 190 -33.83 6.78 -6.05
CA THR A 190 -32.42 7.11 -6.29
C THR A 190 -32.06 6.83 -7.75
N PRO A 191 -31.04 7.50 -8.32
CA PRO A 191 -30.63 7.28 -9.70
C PRO A 191 -30.37 5.80 -10.05
N ILE A 192 -29.80 5.02 -9.11
CA ILE A 192 -29.55 3.59 -9.31
C ILE A 192 -30.85 2.77 -9.32
N MET A 193 -31.82 3.11 -8.47
CA MET A 193 -33.14 2.47 -8.46
C MET A 193 -33.92 2.78 -9.74
N ARG A 194 -33.87 4.02 -10.24
CA ARG A 194 -34.46 4.39 -11.54
C ARG A 194 -33.83 3.61 -12.69
N TRP A 195 -32.52 3.44 -12.69
CA TRP A 195 -31.81 2.65 -13.70
C TRP A 195 -32.21 1.17 -13.67
N GLN A 196 -32.31 0.57 -12.48
CA GLN A 196 -32.72 -0.83 -12.32
C GLN A 196 -34.16 -1.08 -12.77
N LEU A 197 -35.07 -0.13 -12.52
CA LEU A 197 -36.48 -0.24 -12.89
C LEU A 197 -36.76 0.15 -14.34
N GLY A 198 -35.92 1.00 -14.94
CA GLY A 198 -36.04 1.43 -16.34
C GLY A 198 -35.58 0.39 -17.36
N GLY A 199 -34.95 -0.71 -16.92
CA GLY A 199 -34.29 -1.68 -17.78
C GLY A 199 -33.01 -1.10 -18.38
N GLY A 200 -31.92 -1.85 -18.34
CA GLY A 200 -30.72 -1.52 -19.11
C GLY A 200 -31.05 -1.53 -20.59
N ALA A 201 -31.51 -0.38 -21.11
CA ALA A 201 -31.64 -0.14 -22.53
C ALA A 201 -30.21 -0.03 -23.08
N THR A 202 -29.87 -1.06 -23.86
CA THR A 202 -28.68 -1.22 -24.70
C THR A 202 -28.25 0.04 -25.43
#